data_AF-A0A6I3CSL8-F1
#
_entry.id   AF-A0A6I3CSL8-F1
#
_cell.length_a   1.000
_cell.length_b   1.000
_cell.length_c   1.000
_cell.angle_alpha   90.00
_cell.angle_beta   90.00
_cell.angle_gamma   90.00
#
_symmetry.space_group_name_H-M   'P 1'
#
loop_
_entity.id
_entity.type
_entity.pdbx_description
1 polymer ?
#
loop_
_entity_poly.entity_id
_entity_poly.type
_entity_poly.pdbx_seq_one_letter_code
_entity_poly.pdbx_strand_id
1 'polypeptide(L)' 'MEARAQARYVRVTPMKARRVINLIRGMNAADAQAVLTFAPQAASEPIGKVL' A
#
# COMPACT_ATOMS: atom_id res chain seq x y z
N MET A 1 -19.69 3.24 7.71
CA MET A 1 -18.84 4.45 7.70
C MET A 1 -17.53 4.06 7.06
N GLU A 2 -17.12 4.69 5.97
CA GLU A 2 -15.85 4.39 5.28
C GLU A 2 -14.86 5.53 5.50
N ALA A 3 -13.65 5.20 5.95
CA ALA A 3 -12.53 6.14 6.04
C ALA A 3 -11.64 6.02 4.80
N ARG A 4 -11.05 7.12 4.34
CA ARG A 4 -10.12 7.15 3.19
C ARG A 4 -8.95 8.08 3.48
N ALA A 5 -7.75 7.65 3.14
CA ALA A 5 -6.52 8.44 3.18
C ALA A 5 -5.88 8.51 1.78
N GLN A 6 -5.11 9.56 1.48
CA GLN A 6 -4.45 9.75 0.19
C GLN A 6 -3.04 10.33 0.38
N ALA A 7 -2.06 9.78 -0.33
CA ALA A 7 -0.75 10.40 -0.51
C ALA A 7 -0.58 10.87 -1.96
N ARG A 8 -0.29 12.16 -2.14
CA ARG A 8 -0.07 12.78 -3.46
C ARG A 8 1.41 13.07 -3.66
N TYR A 9 1.84 13.11 -4.93
CA TYR A 9 3.23 13.40 -5.32
C TYR A 9 4.28 12.43 -4.74
N VAL A 10 3.89 11.16 -4.55
CA VAL A 10 4.79 10.10 -4.10
C VAL A 10 5.84 9.80 -5.17
N ARG A 11 7.12 9.75 -4.78
CA ARG A 11 8.26 9.49 -5.68
C ARG A 11 8.40 8.01 -6.05
N VAL A 12 7.37 7.42 -6.64
CA VAL A 12 7.35 6.04 -7.14
C VAL A 12 6.62 6.00 -8.48
N THR A 13 7.12 5.22 -9.45
CA THR A 13 6.41 5.07 -10.72
C THR A 13 5.06 4.37 -10.50
N PRO A 14 3.98 4.79 -11.17
CA PRO A 14 2.66 4.21 -10.95
C PRO A 14 2.61 2.68 -11.11
N MET A 15 3.42 2.13 -12.02
CA MET A 15 3.50 0.68 -12.23
C MET A 15 3.99 -0.07 -10.97
N LYS A 16 5.04 0.42 -10.30
CA LYS A 16 5.61 -0.23 -9.10
C LYS A 16 4.60 -0.19 -7.94
N ALA A 17 3.93 0.94 -7.75
CA ALA A 17 2.90 1.08 -6.72
C ALA A 17 1.68 0.17 -6.98
N ARG A 18 1.16 0.14 -8.22
CA ARG A 18 -0.02 -0.67 -8.55
C ARG A 18 0.19 -2.16 -8.32
N ARG A 19 1.40 -2.69 -8.56
CA ARG A 19 1.73 -4.10 -8.28
C ARG A 19 1.53 -4.45 -6.80
N VAL A 20 2.00 -3.58 -5.89
CA VAL A 20 1.84 -3.77 -4.44
C VAL A 20 0.40 -3.54 -4.00
N ILE A 21 -0.28 -2.50 -4.53
CA ILE A 21 -1.70 -2.24 -4.20
C ILE A 21 -2.59 -3.42 -4.60
N ASN A 22 -2.32 -4.05 -5.76
CA ASN A 22 -3.10 -5.18 -6.21
C ASN A 22 -2.89 -6.44 -5.34
N LEU A 23 -1.76 -6.55 -4.64
CA LEU A 23 -1.52 -7.63 -3.70
C LEU A 23 -2.45 -7.54 -2.48
N ILE A 24 -2.71 -6.33 -1.97
CA ILE A 24 -3.48 -6.12 -0.72
C ILE A 24 -4.96 -5.81 -0.93
N ARG A 25 -5.41 -5.70 -2.19
CA ARG A 25 -6.78 -5.28 -2.51
C ARG A 25 -7.79 -6.33 -2.05
N GLY A 26 -8.73 -5.92 -1.21
CA GLY A 26 -9.79 -6.81 -0.68
C GLY A 26 -9.36 -7.63 0.53
N MET A 27 -8.12 -7.48 1.02
CA MET A 27 -7.67 -8.09 2.27
C MET A 27 -8.23 -7.34 3.49
N ASN A 28 -8.24 -8.00 4.64
CA ASN A 28 -8.43 -7.32 5.92
C ASN A 28 -7.27 -6.33 6.15
N ALA A 29 -7.56 -5.18 6.76
CA ALA A 29 -6.56 -4.15 7.05
C ALA A 29 -5.36 -4.70 7.85
N ALA A 30 -5.60 -5.59 8.83
CA ALA A 30 -4.53 -6.18 9.63
C ALA A 30 -3.59 -7.07 8.79
N ASP A 31 -4.16 -7.91 7.91
CA ASP A 31 -3.40 -8.79 7.03
C ASP A 31 -2.62 -7.98 5.98
N ALA A 32 -3.27 -6.97 5.40
CA ALA A 32 -2.62 -6.04 4.47
C ALA A 32 -1.45 -5.30 5.12
N GLN A 33 -1.59 -4.87 6.39
CA GLN A 33 -0.50 -4.24 7.13
C GLN A 33 0.69 -5.19 7.32
N ALA A 34 0.42 -6.45 7.67
CA ALA A 34 1.47 -7.47 7.81
C ALA A 34 2.19 -7.72 6.47
N VAL A 35 1.45 -7.85 5.37
CA VAL A 35 2.02 -8.02 4.02
C VAL A 35 2.91 -6.83 3.66
N LEU A 36 2.46 -5.60 3.88
CA LEU A 36 3.23 -4.40 3.57
C LEU A 36 4.49 -4.25 4.44
N THR A 37 4.44 -4.69 5.70
CA THR A 37 5.57 -4.62 6.63
C THR A 37 6.74 -5.50 6.17
N PHE A 38 6.46 -6.67 5.59
CA PHE A 38 7.48 -7.63 5.18
C PHE A 38 7.72 -7.70 3.67
N ALA A 39 6.96 -6.95 2.87
CA ALA A 39 7.13 -6.92 1.43
C ALA A 39 8.43 -6.18 1.05
N PRO A 40 9.35 -6.80 0.28
CA PRO A 40 10.67 -6.24 -0.02
C PRO A 40 10.64 -5.06 -1.01
N GLN A 41 9.47 -4.68 -1.51
CA GLN A 41 9.33 -3.61 -2.49
C GLN A 41 9.42 -2.25 -1.79
N ALA A 42 10.24 -1.34 -2.28
CA ALA A 42 10.33 0.03 -1.74
C ALA A 42 8.98 0.80 -1.82
N ALA A 43 8.06 0.36 -2.67
CA ALA A 43 6.71 0.92 -2.72
C ALA A 43 5.85 0.55 -1.50
N SER A 44 6.19 -0.49 -0.74
CA SER A 44 5.41 -0.95 0.41
C SER A 44 5.40 0.06 1.54
N GLU A 45 6.51 0.76 1.79
CA GLU A 45 6.61 1.76 2.86
C GLU A 45 5.63 2.94 2.68
N PRO A 46 5.62 3.67 1.54
CA PRO A 46 4.65 4.75 1.36
C PRO A 46 3.20 4.26 1.27
N ILE A 47 2.96 3.02 0.82
CA ILE A 47 1.60 2.44 0.79
C ILE A 47 1.14 2.10 2.21
N GLY A 48 1.98 1.44 3.01
CA GLY A 48 1.68 1.04 4.39
C GLY A 48 1.55 2.22 5.36
N LYS A 49 2.07 3.39 5.01
CA LYS A 49 1.83 4.63 5.76
C LYS A 49 0.44 5.24 5.49
N VAL A 50 -0.20 4.89 4.36
CA VAL A 50 -1.51 5.41 3.95
C VAL A 50 -2.64 4.46 4.33
N LEU A 51 -2.35 3.17 4.45
CA LEU A 51 -3.26 2.15 4.96
C LEU A 51 -3.62 2.44 6.44
#